data_AF-A0A4Y7U212-F1
#
_entry.id   AF-A0A4Y7U212-F1
#
_cell.length_a   1.000
_cell.length_b   1.000
_cell.length_c   1.000
_cell.angle_alpha   90.00
_cell.angle_beta   90.00
_cell.angle_gamma   90.00
#
_symmetry.space_group_name_H-M   'P 1'
#
loop_
_entity.id
_entity.type
_entity.pdbx_description
1 polymer ?
#
loop_
_entity_poly.entity_id
_entity_poly.type
_entity_poly.pdbx_seq_one_letter_code
_entity_poly.pdbx_strand_id
1 'polypeptide(L)'
;MEGASPQLETSTIKRLSIYLYLATTQDYRRLLRQTSCLQELELTVERTIVSPTDLANFVSPPLTHLHPQSFSTLRFLTVHMRIDLQNGVLLSPYTNLVGDSLAQFVALESLLFNIVLQGSLTWHPVNFMPGRWGQLSKILCQPGACPKIQRVSIQVKIWAGRYRVEAERLAQRFGKFVFPAEFQRLIETRPGIDFSFVTEVVVSDLAIPLVPYMALQ
;
A
#
# COMPACT_ATOMS: atom_id res chain seq x y z
N MET A 1 13.09 44.16 5.19
CA MET A 1 13.84 42.98 5.67
C MET A 1 12.87 41.82 5.66
N GLU A 2 12.75 41.15 4.52
CA GLU A 2 11.94 39.94 4.39
C GLU A 2 12.75 38.78 4.98
N GLY A 3 12.24 38.18 6.05
CA GLY A 3 12.83 36.99 6.64
C GLY A 3 12.68 35.84 5.65
N ALA A 4 13.82 35.34 5.16
CA ALA A 4 13.84 34.11 4.38
C ALA A 4 13.30 32.97 5.26
N SER A 5 12.16 32.40 4.86
CA SER A 5 11.66 31.16 5.46
C SER A 5 12.78 30.10 5.42
N PRO A 6 13.10 29.43 6.54
CA PRO A 6 14.16 28.44 6.55
C PRO A 6 13.85 27.35 5.52
N GLN A 7 14.71 27.23 4.50
CA GLN A 7 14.63 26.13 3.56
C GLN A 7 14.98 24.85 4.31
N LEU A 8 14.03 23.92 4.41
CA LEU A 8 14.23 22.66 5.08
C LEU A 8 15.36 21.89 4.37
N GLU A 9 16.45 21.59 5.08
CA GLU A 9 17.54 20.74 4.57
C GLU A 9 17.09 19.28 4.51
N THR A 10 16.42 18.93 3.41
CA THR A 10 15.82 17.61 3.19
C THR A 10 16.85 16.50 2.91
N SER A 11 18.11 16.86 2.62
CA SER A 11 19.20 15.91 2.34
C SER A 11 19.58 15.03 3.54
N THR A 12 19.25 15.45 4.76
CA THR A 12 19.53 14.72 6.00
C THR A 12 18.37 13.83 6.46
N ILE A 13 17.20 13.95 5.83
CA ILE A 13 15.99 13.21 6.22
C ILE A 13 16.17 11.74 5.86
N LYS A 14 16.14 10.88 6.88
CA LYS A 14 16.20 9.42 6.75
C LYS A 14 14.83 8.76 6.82
N ARG A 15 13.84 9.42 7.41
CA ARG A 15 12.50 8.88 7.63
C ARG A 15 11.47 9.90 7.21
N LEU A 16 10.49 9.48 6.42
CA LEU A 16 9.43 10.35 5.96
C LEU A 16 8.10 9.62 6.02
N SER A 17 7.09 10.27 6.61
CA SER A 17 5.70 9.84 6.53
C SER A 17 4.92 10.88 5.73
N ILE A 18 4.19 10.43 4.71
CA ILE A 18 3.43 11.29 3.80
C ILE A 18 1.98 10.85 3.81
N TYR A 19 1.10 11.81 4.09
CA TYR A 19 -0.34 11.65 3.91
C TYR A 19 -0.73 12.08 2.50
N LEU A 20 -1.29 11.14 1.74
CA LEU A 20 -1.70 11.32 0.36
C LEU A 20 -3.23 11.39 0.29
N TYR A 21 -3.74 12.62 0.38
CA TYR A 21 -5.16 12.94 0.15
C TYR A 21 -5.35 13.47 -1.28
N LEU A 22 -6.42 13.05 -1.96
CA LEU A 22 -6.92 13.46 -3.28
C LEU A 22 -6.07 14.50 -4.05
N ALA A 23 -5.43 14.08 -5.15
CA ALA A 23 -4.94 14.84 -6.33
C ALA A 23 -4.15 16.16 -6.17
N THR A 24 -4.01 16.76 -4.98
CA THR A 24 -3.78 18.22 -4.87
C THR A 24 -2.46 18.66 -4.27
N THR A 25 -1.58 17.78 -3.79
CA THR A 25 -0.32 18.24 -3.21
C THR A 25 0.85 18.04 -4.17
N GLN A 26 1.18 19.05 -4.99
CA GLN A 26 2.48 19.08 -5.68
C GLN A 26 3.66 19.01 -4.68
N ASP A 27 3.41 19.38 -3.42
CA ASP A 27 4.39 19.49 -2.35
C ASP A 27 5.06 18.16 -1.98
N TYR A 28 4.32 17.03 -1.95
CA TYR A 28 4.93 15.75 -1.62
C TYR A 28 5.93 15.31 -2.70
N ARG A 29 5.66 15.64 -3.97
CA ARG A 29 6.56 15.29 -5.09
C ARG A 29 7.88 16.02 -4.95
N ARG A 30 7.84 17.31 -4.59
CA ARG A 30 9.03 18.11 -4.35
C ARG A 30 9.83 17.53 -3.17
N LEU A 31 9.17 17.19 -2.07
CA LEU A 31 9.80 16.63 -0.89
C LEU A 31 10.51 15.29 -1.20
N LEU A 32 9.85 14.37 -1.90
CA LEU A 32 10.43 13.11 -2.32
C LEU A 32 11.64 13.29 -3.25
N ARG A 33 11.61 14.29 -4.15
CA ARG A 33 12.71 14.60 -5.07
C ARG A 33 13.91 15.22 -4.39
N GLN A 34 13.74 15.94 -3.28
CA GLN A 34 14.84 16.62 -2.59
C GLN A 34 15.47 15.74 -1.49
N THR A 35 14.79 14.68 -1.06
CA THR A 35 15.26 13.79 0.00
C THR A 35 16.08 12.64 -0.60
N SER A 36 17.42 12.76 -0.57
CA SER A 36 18.35 11.83 -1.23
C SER A 36 18.80 10.63 -0.38
N CYS A 37 18.66 10.72 0.94
CA CYS A 37 19.19 9.72 1.89
C CYS A 37 18.07 8.95 2.61
N LEU A 38 16.90 8.81 1.98
CA LEU A 38 15.74 8.23 2.63
C LEU A 38 15.98 6.74 2.94
N GLN A 39 15.74 6.31 4.18
CA GLN A 39 15.86 4.93 4.64
C GLN A 39 14.51 4.30 4.96
N GLU A 40 13.55 5.11 5.41
CA GLU A 40 12.19 4.67 5.75
C GLU A 40 11.17 5.61 5.11
N LEU A 41 10.20 5.04 4.41
CA LEU A 41 9.08 5.77 3.80
C LEU A 41 7.77 5.14 4.25
N GLU A 42 6.91 5.97 4.84
CA GLU A 42 5.54 5.62 5.16
C GLU A 42 4.60 6.44 4.29
N LEU A 43 3.67 5.78 3.62
CA LEU A 43 2.64 6.40 2.80
C LEU A 43 1.27 6.08 3.40
N THR A 44 0.51 7.08 3.80
CA THR A 44 -0.89 6.92 4.16
C THR A 44 -1.76 7.40 3.01
N VAL A 45 -2.63 6.53 2.50
CA VAL A 45 -3.45 6.76 1.31
C VAL A 45 -4.91 6.55 1.66
N GLU A 46 -5.75 7.53 1.35
CA GLU A 46 -7.21 7.36 1.41
C GLU A 46 -7.80 7.29 0.00
N ARG A 47 -8.74 6.37 -0.18
CA ARG A 47 -9.44 6.17 -1.44
C ARG A 47 -10.92 6.01 -1.19
N THR A 48 -11.73 6.65 -2.03
CA THR A 48 -13.17 6.40 -2.12
C THR A 48 -13.46 5.89 -3.52
N ILE A 49 -14.01 4.68 -3.62
CA ILE A 49 -14.33 4.03 -4.88
C ILE A 49 -15.84 4.05 -5.03
N VAL A 50 -16.32 4.96 -5.86
CA VAL A 50 -17.75 5.07 -6.21
C VAL A 50 -18.07 4.26 -7.48
N SER A 51 -17.08 4.03 -8.35
CA SER A 51 -17.17 3.21 -9.56
C SER A 51 -15.87 2.41 -9.82
N PRO A 52 -15.91 1.33 -10.64
CA PRO A 52 -14.73 0.51 -10.96
C PRO A 52 -13.56 1.29 -11.60
N THR A 53 -13.81 2.46 -12.16
CA THR A 53 -12.84 3.29 -12.87
C THR A 53 -12.10 4.30 -11.98
N ASP A 54 -12.55 4.49 -10.73
CA ASP A 54 -12.05 5.59 -9.87
C ASP A 54 -10.73 5.28 -9.16
N LEU A 55 -10.11 4.13 -9.42
CA LEU A 55 -8.87 3.72 -8.75
C LEU A 55 -7.65 4.62 -9.09
N ALA A 56 -7.76 5.51 -10.07
CA ALA A 56 -6.71 6.43 -10.48
C ALA A 56 -6.67 7.69 -9.61
N ASN A 57 -6.41 7.57 -8.31
CA ASN A 57 -6.21 8.74 -7.43
C ASN A 57 -4.95 9.54 -7.79
N PHE A 58 -3.99 8.89 -8.44
CA PHE A 58 -2.72 9.49 -8.82
C PHE A 58 -2.53 9.46 -10.33
N VAL A 59 -2.13 10.61 -10.89
CA VAL A 59 -1.65 10.73 -12.28
C VAL A 59 -0.37 9.93 -12.49
N SER A 60 0.47 9.81 -11.46
CA SER A 60 1.70 9.01 -11.44
C SER A 60 1.96 8.43 -10.04
N PRO A 61 2.47 7.19 -9.93
CA PRO A 61 2.73 6.56 -8.63
C PRO A 61 3.72 7.36 -7.77
N PRO A 62 3.50 7.52 -6.45
CA PRO A 62 4.35 8.34 -5.58
C PRO A 62 5.84 7.97 -5.64
N LEU A 63 6.15 6.68 -5.74
CA LEU A 63 7.53 6.18 -5.81
C LEU A 63 8.28 6.66 -7.05
N THR A 64 7.59 7.08 -8.12
CA THR A 64 8.25 7.66 -9.32
C THR A 64 8.85 9.05 -9.08
N HIS A 65 8.56 9.67 -7.94
CA HIS A 65 9.06 10.99 -7.57
C HIS A 65 10.19 10.95 -6.55
N LEU A 66 10.65 9.77 -6.13
CA LEU A 66 11.80 9.65 -5.25
C LEU A 66 13.07 10.18 -5.92
N HIS A 67 13.92 10.82 -5.12
CA HIS A 67 15.28 11.12 -5.52
C HIS A 67 15.99 9.81 -5.94
N PRO A 68 16.78 9.78 -7.03
CA PRO A 68 17.41 8.55 -7.54
C PRO A 68 18.24 7.80 -6.51
N GLN A 69 18.97 8.53 -5.66
CA GLN A 69 19.77 7.93 -4.58
C GLN A 69 18.92 7.20 -3.52
N SER A 70 17.65 7.58 -3.35
CA SER A 70 16.76 6.91 -2.40
C SER A 70 16.44 5.48 -2.80
N PHE A 71 16.60 5.08 -4.08
CA PHE A 71 16.48 3.68 -4.49
C PHE A 71 17.61 2.78 -3.95
N SER A 72 18.77 3.37 -3.60
CA SER A 72 19.89 2.66 -2.98
C SER A 72 20.01 2.81 -1.48
N THR A 73 19.17 3.63 -0.85
CA THR A 73 19.16 3.83 0.60
C THR A 73 17.87 3.41 1.28
N LEU A 74 16.73 3.38 0.59
CA LEU A 74 15.44 3.03 1.19
C LEU A 74 15.40 1.55 1.54
N ARG A 75 15.26 1.26 2.84
CA ARG A 75 15.25 -0.09 3.42
C ARG A 75 13.85 -0.54 3.80
N PHE A 76 12.99 0.39 4.22
CA PHE A 76 11.65 0.08 4.69
C PHE A 76 10.61 0.93 3.97
N LEU A 77 9.62 0.26 3.38
CA LEU A 77 8.46 0.90 2.76
C LEU A 77 7.18 0.36 3.43
N THR A 78 6.46 1.27 4.08
CA THR A 78 5.16 0.98 4.68
C THR A 78 4.08 1.78 3.96
N VAL A 79 2.98 1.11 3.61
CA VAL A 79 1.83 1.73 2.95
C VAL A 79 0.57 1.42 3.77
N HIS A 80 0.00 2.46 4.37
CA HIS A 80 -1.31 2.41 5.00
C HIS A 80 -2.35 2.85 3.97
N MET A 81 -3.36 2.02 3.72
CA MET A 81 -4.43 2.31 2.78
C MET A 81 -5.77 2.22 3.48
N ARG A 82 -6.57 3.27 3.39
CA ARG A 82 -7.98 3.24 3.75
C ARG A 82 -8.80 3.35 2.47
N ILE A 83 -9.61 2.34 2.18
CA ILE A 83 -10.40 2.25 0.96
C ILE A 83 -11.87 2.15 1.34
N ASP A 84 -12.64 3.17 0.98
CA ASP A 84 -14.10 3.20 1.10
C ASP A 84 -14.76 2.73 -0.20
N LEU A 85 -15.49 1.62 -0.13
CA LEU A 85 -16.22 0.99 -1.22
C LEU A 85 -17.70 1.38 -1.13
N GLN A 86 -18.03 2.54 -1.69
CA GLN A 86 -19.39 3.06 -1.62
C GLN A 86 -20.31 2.36 -2.62
N ASN A 87 -19.84 2.07 -3.84
CA ASN A 87 -20.54 1.26 -4.87
C ASN A 87 -19.59 0.65 -5.92
N GLY A 88 -18.27 0.75 -5.72
CA GLY A 88 -17.27 0.34 -6.71
C GLY A 88 -16.73 -1.08 -6.56
N VAL A 89 -15.98 -1.51 -7.58
CA VAL A 89 -15.25 -2.79 -7.61
C VAL A 89 -13.78 -2.51 -7.31
N LEU A 90 -13.21 -3.16 -6.29
CA LEU A 90 -11.78 -3.05 -6.00
C LEU A 90 -10.97 -3.95 -6.94
N LEU A 91 -10.54 -3.40 -8.08
CA LEU A 91 -9.72 -4.16 -9.04
C LEU A 91 -8.33 -4.50 -8.47
N SER A 92 -7.61 -3.53 -7.93
CA SER A 92 -6.33 -3.73 -7.23
C SER A 92 -6.10 -2.60 -6.23
N PRO A 93 -5.66 -2.90 -4.99
CA PRO A 93 -5.30 -1.86 -4.03
C PRO A 93 -4.04 -1.09 -4.44
N TYR A 94 -3.21 -1.66 -5.33
CA TYR A 94 -1.90 -1.10 -5.72
C TYR A 94 -1.97 -0.17 -6.93
N THR A 95 -3.12 -0.09 -7.60
CA THR A 95 -3.30 0.73 -8.82
C THR A 95 -2.82 2.16 -8.58
N ASN A 96 -1.92 2.62 -9.46
CA ASN A 96 -1.28 3.94 -9.44
C ASN A 96 -0.60 4.30 -8.10
N LEU A 97 -0.27 3.32 -7.26
CA LEU A 97 0.48 3.53 -6.01
C LEU A 97 1.85 2.88 -6.08
N VAL A 98 1.87 1.63 -6.52
CA VAL A 98 3.09 0.85 -6.69
C VAL A 98 3.17 0.46 -8.16
N GLY A 99 4.16 1.03 -8.83
CA GLY A 99 4.47 0.74 -10.23
C GLY A 99 5.78 -0.03 -10.37
N ASP A 100 6.27 -0.11 -11.60
CA ASP A 100 7.54 -0.79 -11.92
C ASP A 100 8.75 -0.16 -11.23
N SER A 101 8.63 1.07 -10.70
CA SER A 101 9.66 1.69 -9.87
C SER A 101 9.97 0.91 -8.59
N LEU A 102 9.06 0.04 -8.11
CA LEU A 102 9.36 -0.86 -7.01
C LEU A 102 10.50 -1.83 -7.35
N ALA A 103 10.65 -2.25 -8.60
CA ALA A 103 11.74 -3.15 -8.99
C ALA A 103 13.13 -2.50 -8.84
N GLN A 104 13.20 -1.16 -8.86
CA GLN A 104 14.46 -0.41 -8.87
C GLN A 104 15.16 -0.32 -7.50
N PHE A 105 14.46 -0.64 -6.41
CA PHE A 105 15.07 -0.57 -5.08
C PHE A 105 16.11 -1.66 -4.89
N VAL A 106 17.36 -1.28 -4.62
CA VAL A 106 18.45 -2.24 -4.35
C VAL A 106 18.67 -2.49 -2.87
N ALA A 107 18.18 -1.57 -2.03
CA ALA A 107 18.34 -1.62 -0.57
C ALA A 107 17.08 -2.03 0.20
N LEU A 108 15.93 -2.20 -0.48
CA LEU A 108 14.66 -2.49 0.19
C LEU A 108 14.72 -3.87 0.86
N GLU A 109 14.53 -3.88 2.17
CA GLU A 109 14.56 -5.08 3.03
C GLU A 109 13.15 -5.51 3.43
N SER A 110 12.26 -4.55 3.65
CA SER A 110 10.89 -4.81 4.11
C SER A 110 9.85 -3.97 3.37
N LEU A 111 8.79 -4.65 2.94
CA LEU A 111 7.62 -4.05 2.29
C LEU A 111 6.35 -4.44 3.08
N LEU A 112 5.66 -3.44 3.62
CA LEU A 112 4.45 -3.63 4.44
C LEU A 112 3.27 -2.89 3.83
N PHE A 113 2.16 -3.60 3.62
CA PHE A 113 0.86 -3.01 3.28
C PHE A 113 -0.14 -3.27 4.38
N ASN A 114 -0.73 -2.20 4.91
CA ASN A 114 -1.81 -2.22 5.87
C ASN A 114 -3.06 -1.66 5.19
N ILE A 115 -4.00 -2.52 4.84
CA ILE A 115 -5.16 -2.20 4.01
C ILE A 115 -6.41 -2.28 4.87
N VAL A 116 -7.13 -1.18 5.01
CA VAL A 116 -8.44 -1.13 5.65
C VAL A 116 -9.48 -0.93 4.56
N LEU A 117 -10.40 -1.89 4.43
CA LEU A 117 -11.51 -1.85 3.50
C LEU A 117 -12.80 -1.58 4.28
N GLN A 118 -13.58 -0.57 3.88
CA GLN A 118 -14.86 -0.19 4.48
C GLN A 118 -15.92 0.06 3.40
N GLY A 119 -17.21 0.14 3.74
CA GLY A 119 -18.27 0.50 2.80
C GLY A 119 -19.46 -0.47 2.81
N SER A 120 -20.34 -0.37 1.81
CA SER A 120 -21.55 -1.21 1.73
C SER A 120 -21.17 -2.66 1.44
N LEU A 121 -21.50 -3.59 2.36
CA LEU A 121 -21.01 -4.98 2.39
C LEU A 121 -21.71 -5.92 1.42
N THR A 122 -22.35 -5.40 0.38
CA THR A 122 -22.82 -6.20 -0.76
C THR A 122 -21.66 -6.64 -1.66
N TRP A 123 -20.53 -7.03 -1.05
CA TRP A 123 -19.31 -7.35 -1.78
C TRP A 123 -19.50 -8.71 -2.43
N HIS A 124 -19.79 -8.67 -3.73
CA HIS A 124 -19.84 -9.85 -4.54
C HIS A 124 -18.40 -10.35 -4.77
N PRO A 125 -18.12 -11.68 -4.82
CA PRO A 125 -16.77 -12.21 -5.03
C PRO A 125 -16.04 -11.66 -6.27
N VAL A 126 -16.82 -11.21 -7.27
CA VAL A 126 -16.31 -10.51 -8.46
C VAL A 126 -15.57 -9.20 -8.12
N ASN A 127 -15.82 -8.63 -6.94
CA ASN A 127 -15.15 -7.42 -6.45
C ASN A 127 -13.68 -7.65 -6.05
N PHE A 128 -13.19 -8.90 -6.12
CA PHE A 128 -11.81 -9.27 -5.87
C PHE A 128 -11.22 -10.08 -7.01
N MET A 129 -11.52 -9.69 -8.25
CA MET A 129 -11.10 -10.38 -9.48
C MET A 129 -9.70 -11.02 -9.36
N PRO A 130 -9.58 -12.35 -9.55
CA PRO A 130 -8.30 -13.04 -9.48
C PRO A 130 -7.25 -12.45 -10.45
N GLY A 131 -6.01 -12.34 -10.01
CA GLY A 131 -4.82 -11.99 -10.79
C GLY A 131 -4.34 -10.54 -10.68
N ARG A 132 -5.07 -9.70 -9.94
CA ARG A 132 -4.79 -8.26 -9.76
C ARG A 132 -4.08 -7.93 -8.46
N TRP A 133 -4.25 -8.75 -7.42
CA TRP A 133 -3.55 -8.61 -6.13
C TRP A 133 -2.07 -9.05 -6.22
N GLY A 134 -1.76 -9.96 -7.14
CA GLY A 134 -0.44 -10.51 -7.43
C GLY A 134 0.44 -9.60 -8.25
N GLN A 135 0.03 -8.34 -8.51
CA GLN A 135 0.91 -7.37 -9.16
C GLN A 135 2.21 -7.19 -8.38
N LEU A 136 2.15 -7.13 -7.04
CA LEU A 136 3.35 -7.09 -6.20
C LEU A 136 4.22 -8.33 -6.38
N SER A 137 3.60 -9.51 -6.34
CA SER A 137 4.27 -10.79 -6.59
C SER A 137 4.96 -10.78 -7.96
N LYS A 138 4.28 -10.31 -9.02
CA LYS A 138 4.84 -10.20 -10.37
C LYS A 138 6.07 -9.30 -10.42
N ILE A 139 6.02 -8.11 -9.82
CA ILE A 139 7.15 -7.17 -9.78
C ILE A 139 8.32 -7.78 -9.01
N LEU A 140 8.05 -8.33 -7.83
CA LEU A 140 9.06 -8.97 -7.00
C LEU A 140 9.59 -10.27 -7.64
N CYS A 141 8.90 -10.95 -8.54
CA CYS A 141 9.46 -12.11 -9.23
C CYS A 141 10.37 -11.73 -10.42
N GLN A 142 10.49 -10.44 -10.77
CA GLN A 142 11.36 -10.01 -11.87
C GLN A 142 12.84 -10.25 -11.51
N PRO A 143 13.67 -10.71 -12.47
CA PRO A 143 15.11 -10.86 -12.25
C PRO A 143 15.75 -9.54 -11.78
N GLY A 144 16.52 -9.61 -10.68
CA GLY A 144 17.24 -8.45 -10.14
C GLY A 144 16.39 -7.41 -9.39
N ALA A 145 15.07 -7.53 -9.37
CA ALA A 145 14.21 -6.63 -8.59
C ALA A 145 14.48 -6.79 -7.09
N CYS A 146 14.50 -5.72 -6.30
CA CYS A 146 14.52 -5.79 -4.82
C CYS A 146 15.45 -6.89 -4.24
N PRO A 147 16.75 -6.94 -4.58
CA PRO A 147 17.63 -8.08 -4.27
C PRO A 147 17.82 -8.32 -2.76
N LYS A 148 17.55 -7.32 -1.92
CA LYS A 148 17.66 -7.41 -0.45
C LYS A 148 16.34 -7.63 0.27
N ILE A 149 15.21 -7.78 -0.44
CA ILE A 149 13.92 -7.96 0.25
C ILE A 149 13.95 -9.27 1.01
N GLN A 150 13.64 -9.17 2.30
CA GLN A 150 13.55 -10.31 3.20
C GLN A 150 12.12 -10.48 3.69
N ARG A 151 11.35 -9.39 3.77
CA ARG A 151 10.00 -9.41 4.32
C ARG A 151 8.99 -8.72 3.42
N VAL A 152 7.88 -9.40 3.18
CA VAL A 152 6.70 -8.86 2.50
C VAL A 152 5.48 -9.21 3.32
N SER A 153 4.81 -8.20 3.86
CA SER A 153 3.65 -8.38 4.73
C SER A 153 2.46 -7.60 4.16
N ILE A 154 1.36 -8.29 3.95
CA ILE A 154 0.09 -7.70 3.50
C ILE A 154 -0.95 -8.03 4.55
N GLN A 155 -1.44 -7.00 5.23
CA GLN A 155 -2.50 -7.09 6.23
C GLN A 155 -3.75 -6.42 5.68
N VAL A 156 -4.86 -7.16 5.64
CA VAL A 156 -6.14 -6.66 5.14
C VAL A 156 -7.16 -6.74 6.26
N LYS A 157 -7.68 -5.58 6.69
CA LYS A 157 -8.77 -5.46 7.64
C LYS A 157 -10.05 -5.08 6.89
N ILE A 158 -11.08 -5.90 7.04
CA ILE A 158 -12.41 -5.67 6.45
C ILE A 158 -13.34 -5.19 7.55
N TRP A 159 -13.80 -3.94 7.45
CA TRP A 159 -14.74 -3.37 8.42
C TRP A 159 -16.18 -3.70 8.03
N ALA A 160 -16.81 -4.52 8.85
CA ALA A 160 -18.11 -5.15 8.58
C ALA A 160 -19.30 -4.42 9.20
N GLY A 161 -19.08 -3.38 10.02
CA GLY A 161 -20.16 -2.77 10.80
C GLY A 161 -20.99 -3.84 11.52
N ARG A 162 -22.30 -3.87 11.22
CA ARG A 162 -23.30 -4.79 11.77
C ARG A 162 -23.51 -6.11 11.00
N TYR A 163 -22.81 -6.36 9.90
CA TYR A 163 -23.07 -7.51 9.00
C TYR A 163 -22.02 -8.63 9.15
N ARG A 164 -21.97 -9.21 10.35
CA ARG A 164 -20.93 -10.18 10.75
C ARG A 164 -20.87 -11.43 9.86
N VAL A 165 -22.00 -12.07 9.57
CA VAL A 165 -22.04 -13.34 8.84
C VAL A 165 -21.57 -13.15 7.39
N GLU A 166 -21.99 -12.07 6.77
CA GLU A 166 -21.58 -11.67 5.42
C GLU A 166 -20.08 -11.39 5.38
N ALA A 167 -19.54 -10.71 6.39
CA ALA A 167 -18.13 -10.38 6.47
C ALA A 167 -17.21 -11.58 6.77
N GLU A 168 -17.65 -12.53 7.60
CA GLU A 168 -16.92 -13.80 7.80
C GLU A 168 -16.86 -14.61 6.49
N ARG A 169 -18.00 -14.75 5.79
CA ARG A 169 -18.04 -15.39 4.45
C ARG A 169 -17.15 -14.67 3.45
N LEU A 170 -17.10 -13.35 3.53
CA LEU A 170 -16.28 -12.50 2.68
C LEU A 170 -14.79 -12.76 2.92
N ALA A 171 -14.33 -12.76 4.18
CA ALA A 171 -12.93 -13.04 4.49
C ALA A 171 -12.50 -14.46 4.11
N GLN A 172 -13.37 -15.47 4.31
CA GLN A 172 -13.11 -16.83 3.84
C GLN A 172 -12.92 -16.88 2.32
N ARG A 173 -13.80 -16.19 1.57
CA ARG A 173 -13.68 -16.08 0.12
C ARG A 173 -12.43 -15.32 -0.29
N PHE A 174 -12.15 -14.21 0.36
CA PHE A 174 -10.99 -13.36 0.08
C PHE A 174 -9.68 -14.14 0.26
N GLY A 175 -9.55 -14.86 1.38
CA GLY A 175 -8.45 -15.79 1.60
C GLY A 175 -8.34 -16.77 0.43
N LYS A 176 -9.41 -17.51 0.12
CA LYS A 176 -9.42 -18.53 -0.95
C LYS A 176 -9.06 -18.02 -2.35
N PHE A 177 -9.49 -16.81 -2.73
CA PHE A 177 -9.31 -16.30 -4.08
C PHE A 177 -8.01 -15.52 -4.30
N VAL A 178 -7.47 -14.89 -3.25
CA VAL A 178 -6.25 -14.07 -3.36
C VAL A 178 -4.99 -14.89 -3.02
N PHE A 179 -5.04 -15.71 -1.97
CA PHE A 179 -3.93 -16.57 -1.57
C PHE A 179 -4.38 -18.06 -1.53
N PRO A 180 -3.68 -19.01 -2.21
CA PRO A 180 -2.31 -18.92 -2.73
C PRO A 180 -2.18 -18.44 -4.19
N ALA A 181 -3.30 -18.28 -4.91
CA ALA A 181 -3.30 -18.10 -6.38
C ALA A 181 -2.35 -17.01 -6.90
N GLU A 182 -2.13 -15.94 -6.15
CA GLU A 182 -1.41 -14.76 -6.64
C GLU A 182 0.00 -14.58 -6.07
N PHE A 183 0.31 -15.20 -4.93
CA PHE A 183 1.58 -15.00 -4.22
C PHE A 183 2.41 -16.27 -4.04
N GLN A 184 1.89 -17.44 -4.41
CA GLN A 184 2.64 -18.70 -4.36
C GLN A 184 3.98 -18.61 -5.09
N ARG A 185 3.98 -18.02 -6.30
CA ARG A 185 5.19 -17.82 -7.10
C ARG A 185 6.26 -16.97 -6.38
N LEU A 186 5.87 -15.99 -5.57
CA LEU A 186 6.81 -15.17 -4.81
C LEU A 186 7.59 -16.03 -3.81
N ILE A 187 6.88 -16.91 -3.10
CA ILE A 187 7.46 -17.84 -2.12
C ILE A 187 8.41 -18.83 -2.82
N GLU A 188 7.99 -19.34 -3.98
CA GLU A 188 8.78 -20.31 -4.76
C GLU A 188 10.04 -19.70 -5.38
N THR A 189 9.95 -18.45 -5.86
CA THR A 189 11.06 -17.78 -6.56
C THR A 189 12.01 -17.05 -5.62
N ARG A 190 11.60 -16.78 -4.37
CA ARG A 190 12.43 -16.13 -3.35
C ARG A 190 12.52 -17.01 -2.09
N PRO A 191 13.33 -18.07 -2.11
CA PRO A 191 13.51 -18.93 -0.95
C PRO A 191 14.05 -18.11 0.24
N GLY A 192 13.43 -18.28 1.40
CA GLY A 192 13.78 -17.54 2.62
C GLY A 192 13.07 -16.19 2.80
N ILE A 193 12.18 -15.80 1.89
CA ILE A 193 11.33 -14.62 2.10
C ILE A 193 10.33 -14.87 3.25
N ASP A 194 10.29 -13.98 4.23
CA ASP A 194 9.24 -13.88 5.23
C ASP A 194 8.01 -13.23 4.58
N PHE A 195 7.16 -14.08 3.99
CA PHE A 195 5.91 -13.66 3.38
C PHE A 195 4.72 -13.90 4.32
N SER A 196 3.96 -12.83 4.57
CA SER A 196 2.74 -12.88 5.36
C SER A 196 1.58 -12.25 4.61
N PHE A 197 0.46 -12.95 4.53
CA PHE A 197 -0.81 -12.45 4.02
C PHE A 197 -1.91 -12.75 5.03
N VAL A 198 -2.36 -11.71 5.75
CA VAL A 198 -3.34 -11.85 6.83
C VAL A 198 -4.60 -11.09 6.46
N THR A 199 -5.75 -11.74 6.64
CA THR A 199 -7.06 -11.10 6.49
C THR A 199 -7.80 -11.16 7.82
N GLU A 200 -8.27 -10.02 8.28
CA GLU A 200 -9.00 -9.85 9.53
C GLU A 200 -10.37 -9.23 9.23
N VAL A 201 -11.42 -9.73 9.88
CA VAL A 201 -12.76 -9.13 9.85
C VAL A 201 -12.97 -8.38 11.15
N VAL A 202 -13.28 -7.09 11.06
CA VAL A 202 -13.64 -6.29 12.22
C VAL A 202 -15.13 -6.03 12.20
N VAL A 203 -15.82 -6.60 13.19
CA VAL A 203 -17.24 -6.36 13.46
C VAL A 203 -17.30 -5.34 14.60
N SER A 204 -17.84 -4.17 14.33
CA SER A 204 -17.91 -3.10 15.31
C SER A 204 -19.01 -2.12 14.95
N ASP A 205 -19.79 -1.74 15.96
CA ASP A 205 -20.82 -0.70 15.86
C ASP A 205 -20.21 0.71 15.94
N LEU A 206 -18.91 0.82 16.24
CA LEU A 206 -18.19 2.08 16.29
C LEU A 206 -17.72 2.52 14.91
N ALA A 207 -17.68 3.84 14.68
CA ALA A 207 -17.03 4.39 13.49
C ALA A 207 -15.54 4.01 13.47
N ILE A 208 -14.98 3.74 12.29
CA ILE A 208 -13.56 3.42 12.15
C ILE A 208 -12.74 4.59 12.70
N PRO A 209 -11.79 4.36 13.63
CA PRO A 209 -10.93 5.44 14.11
C PRO A 209 -10.25 6.13 12.92
N LEU A 210 -10.34 7.46 12.87
CA LEU A 210 -9.71 8.32 11.85
C LEU A 210 -8.20 8.46 12.04
N VAL A 211 -7.61 7.74 13.00
CA VAL A 211 -6.22 7.89 13.39
C VAL A 211 -5.35 7.07 12.44
N PRO A 212 -4.22 7.60 11.93
CA PRO A 212 -3.24 6.77 11.25
C PRO A 212 -2.89 5.61 12.18
N TYR A 213 -2.88 4.40 11.63
CA TYR A 213 -2.59 3.16 12.33
C TYR A 213 -1.15 3.21 12.85
N MET A 214 -0.91 3.96 13.93
CA MET A 214 0.34 3.94 14.66
C MET A 214 0.45 2.56 15.29
N ALA A 215 1.57 1.92 14.97
CA ALA A 215 1.97 0.58 15.40
C ALA A 215 1.38 0.20 16.77
N LEU A 216 0.51 -0.81 16.77
CA LEU A 216 0.37 -1.63 17.96
C LEU A 216 1.71 -2.38 18.11
N GLN A 217 2.44 -2.00 19.16
CA GLN A 217 3.69 -2.62 19.60
C GLN A 217 3.50 -4.09 19.95
#